data_AF-A0A6G6J874-F1
#
_entry.id   AF-A0A6G6J874-F1
#
_cell.length_a   1.000
_cell.length_b   1.000
_cell.length_c   1.000
_cell.angle_alpha   90.00
_cell.angle_beta   90.00
_cell.angle_gamma   90.00
#
_symmetry.space_group_name_H-M   'P 1'
#
loop_
_entity.id
_entity.type
_entity.pdbx_description
1 polymer ?
#
loop_
_entity_poly.entity_id
_entity_poly.type
_entity_poly.pdbx_seq_one_letter_code
_entity_poly.pdbx_strand_id
1 'polypeptide(L)' 'MNLPITLPEGWSAETDDTFGVIITAVGKGGHKGFVTVSESLRGYELGIARVRQRKHYSGRYWRKELYEEAVGALHAALSY' A
#
# COMPACT_ATOMS: atom_id res chain seq x y z
N MET A 1 10.32 -9.50 -3.74
CA MET A 1 10.16 -8.36 -2.82
C MET A 1 9.90 -8.89 -1.43
N ASN A 2 10.52 -8.35 -0.38
CA ASN A 2 10.18 -8.68 1.01
C ASN A 2 9.34 -7.54 1.60
N LEU A 3 8.02 -7.72 1.62
CA LEU A 3 7.12 -6.80 2.31
C LEU A 3 7.22 -7.02 3.82
N PRO A 4 7.05 -5.98 4.63
CA PRO A 4 7.04 -6.10 6.09
C PRO A 4 5.74 -6.72 6.64
N ILE A 5 4.79 -7.06 5.76
CA ILE A 5 3.47 -7.62 6.09
C ILE A 5 3.11 -8.77 5.13
N THR A 6 2.19 -9.61 5.57
CA THR A 6 1.49 -10.57 4.70
C THR A 6 0.29 -9.87 4.08
N LEU A 7 0.17 -9.91 2.75
CA LEU A 7 -0.99 -9.35 2.05
C LEU A 7 -2.21 -10.28 2.15
N PRO A 8 -3.43 -9.75 2.05
CA PRO A 8 -4.64 -10.56 1.91
C PRO A 8 -4.58 -11.49 0.69
N GLU A 9 -5.34 -12.59 0.74
CA GLU A 9 -5.36 -13.58 -0.34
C GLU A 9 -5.74 -12.97 -1.69
N GLY A 10 -4.96 -13.30 -2.72
CA GLY A 10 -5.16 -12.80 -4.08
C GLY A 10 -4.59 -11.39 -4.33
N TRP A 11 -4.15 -10.67 -3.30
CA TRP A 11 -3.53 -9.36 -3.49
C TRP A 11 -2.07 -9.52 -3.93
N SER A 12 -1.58 -8.57 -4.70
CA SER A 12 -0.20 -8.53 -5.16
C SER A 12 0.45 -7.21 -4.79
N ALA A 13 1.78 -7.20 -4.76
CA ALA A 13 2.55 -5.97 -4.70
C ALA A 13 3.68 -6.01 -5.70
N GLU A 14 3.93 -4.87 -6.30
CA GLU A 14 5.00 -4.65 -7.26
C GLU A 14 5.77 -3.38 -6.89
N THR A 15 7.08 -3.40 -7.14
CA THR A 15 7.90 -2.20 -7.00
C THR A 15 7.95 -1.50 -8.34
N ASP A 16 7.62 -0.22 -8.33
CA ASP A 16 7.74 0.70 -9.44
C ASP A 16 8.77 1.78 -9.08
N ASP A 17 9.74 2.00 -9.98
CA ASP A 17 10.83 2.95 -9.75
C ASP A 17 10.35 4.41 -9.67
N THR A 18 9.18 4.72 -10.21
CA THR A 18 8.61 6.08 -10.25
C THR A 18 7.74 6.36 -9.04
N PHE A 19 6.94 5.39 -8.60
CA PHE A 19 5.88 5.56 -7.61
C PHE A 19 6.22 4.97 -6.24
N GLY A 20 7.07 3.94 -6.18
CA GLY A 20 7.34 3.16 -4.98
C GLY A 20 6.69 1.78 -5.07
N VAL A 21 5.99 1.36 -4.03
CA VAL A 21 5.39 0.03 -3.96
C VAL A 21 3.91 0.12 -4.27
N ILE A 22 3.46 -0.47 -5.36
CA ILE A 22 2.05 -0.53 -5.73
C ILE A 22 1.49 -1.84 -5.20
N ILE A 23 0.50 -1.76 -4.31
CA ILE A 23 -0.26 -2.90 -3.81
C ILE A 23 -1.59 -2.93 -4.57
N THR A 24 -1.87 -4.06 -5.19
CA THR A 24 -3.06 -4.30 -5.99
C THR A 24 -4.00 -5.23 -5.23
N ALA A 25 -5.21 -4.74 -4.96
CA ALA A 25 -6.27 -5.55 -4.39
C ALA A 25 -7.06 -6.25 -5.48
N VAL A 26 -7.16 -7.57 -5.38
CA VAL A 26 -7.96 -8.41 -6.27
C VAL A 26 -9.15 -8.95 -5.49
N GLY A 27 -10.34 -8.86 -6.06
CA GLY A 27 -11.55 -9.49 -5.55
C GLY A 27 -12.06 -10.58 -6.49
N LYS A 28 -13.17 -11.24 -6.11
CA LYS A 28 -13.82 -12.33 -6.88
C LYS A 28 -14.20 -11.99 -8.34
N GLY A 29 -14.13 -10.73 -8.77
CA GLY A 29 -14.45 -10.27 -10.13
C GLY A 29 -13.33 -9.49 -10.83
N GLY A 30 -12.10 -9.48 -10.30
CA GLY A 30 -10.96 -8.75 -10.87
C GLY A 30 -10.34 -7.72 -9.93
N HIS A 31 -9.53 -6.82 -10.49
CA HIS A 31 -8.87 -5.73 -9.76
C HIS A 31 -9.92 -4.81 -9.15
N LYS A 32 -9.90 -4.68 -7.83
CA LYS A 32 -10.85 -3.84 -7.09
C LYS A 32 -10.27 -2.47 -6.75
N GLY A 33 -8.95 -2.37 -6.60
CA GLY A 33 -8.28 -1.09 -6.37
C GLY A 33 -6.78 -1.23 -6.18
N PHE A 34 -6.12 -0.09 -6.01
CA PHE A 34 -4.67 0.02 -5.87
C PHE A 34 -4.35 0.93 -4.69
N VAL A 35 -3.18 0.76 -4.09
CA VAL A 35 -2.58 1.73 -3.17
C VAL A 35 -1.08 1.77 -3.42
N THR A 36 -0.54 2.97 -3.59
CA THR A 36 0.90 3.20 -3.72
C THR A 36 1.48 3.55 -2.35
N VAL A 37 2.54 2.87 -1.95
CA VAL A 37 3.31 3.11 -0.74
C VAL A 37 4.69 3.65 -1.11
N SER A 38 5.08 4.78 -0.53
CA SER A 38 6.41 5.36 -0.67
C SER A 38 7.14 5.29 0.66
N GLU A 39 8.18 4.45 0.72
CA GLU A 39 9.03 4.35 1.90
C GLU A 39 9.94 5.57 2.10
N SER A 40 10.34 6.24 1.01
CA SER A 40 11.15 7.45 1.07
C SER A 40 10.37 8.62 1.70
N LEU A 41 9.11 8.76 1.33
CA LEU A 41 8.20 9.74 1.93
C LEU A 41 7.54 9.23 3.21
N ARG A 42 7.64 7.93 3.52
CA ARG A 42 6.90 7.27 4.60
C ARG A 42 5.42 7.64 4.53
N GLY A 43 4.80 7.33 3.42
CA GLY A 43 3.41 7.67 3.15
C GLY A 43 2.81 6.74 2.12
N TYR A 44 1.50 6.83 1.96
CA TYR A 44 0.77 6.07 0.96
C TYR A 44 -0.33 6.92 0.35
N GLU A 45 -0.76 6.55 -0.86
CA GLU A 45 -1.90 7.14 -1.57
C GLU A 45 -2.75 6.05 -2.21
N LEU A 46 -4.06 6.23 -2.19
CA LEU A 46 -4.98 5.33 -2.88
C LEU A 46 -4.89 5.53 -4.40
N GLY A 47 -5.01 4.44 -5.15
CA GLY A 47 -4.78 4.39 -6.58
C GLY A 47 -3.30 4.22 -6.96
N ILE A 48 -3.04 4.17 -8.26
CA ILE A 48 -1.67 4.24 -8.80
C ILE A 48 -1.31 5.72 -8.94
N ALA A 49 -0.86 6.31 -7.84
CA ALA A 49 -0.53 7.72 -7.76
C ALA A 49 0.79 7.96 -7.02
N ARG A 50 1.44 9.09 -7.33
CA ARG A 50 2.62 9.53 -6.58
C ARG A 50 2.21 9.98 -5.20
N VAL A 51 2.82 9.39 -4.17
CA VAL A 51 2.64 9.82 -2.78
C VAL A 51 3.10 11.27 -2.65
N ARG A 52 2.21 12.15 -2.19
CA ARG A 52 2.48 13.60 -2.10
C ARG A 52 2.79 14.05 -0.69
N GLN A 53 2.24 13.38 0.30
CA GLN A 53 2.37 13.76 1.70
C GLN A 53 3.18 12.73 2.47
N ARG A 54 4.19 13.25 3.19
CA ARG A 54 4.90 12.49 4.21
C ARG A 54 4.02 12.37 5.45
N LYS A 55 3.84 11.15 5.94
CA LYS A 55 3.17 10.89 7.21
C LYS A 55 4.19 10.69 8.34
N HIS A 56 3.69 10.74 9.56
CA HIS A 56 4.49 10.56 10.76
C HIS A 56 4.63 9.07 11.13
N TYR A 57 5.47 8.34 10.39
CA TYR A 57 5.92 7.00 10.81
C TYR A 57 7.35 7.05 11.36
N SER A 58 7.55 6.51 12.56
CA SER A 58 8.84 6.51 13.28
C SER A 58 9.02 5.25 14.12
N GLY A 59 10.20 5.06 14.72
CA GLY A 59 10.51 3.88 15.53
C GLY A 59 10.94 2.65 14.72
N ARG A 60 10.99 1.47 15.36
CA ARG A 60 11.53 0.24 14.76
C ARG A 60 10.58 -0.43 13.76
N TYR A 61 9.27 -0.24 13.93
CA TYR A 61 8.23 -0.95 13.17
C TYR A 61 7.50 -0.07 12.16
N TRP A 62 8.02 1.14 11.90
CA TRP A 62 7.41 2.14 11.02
C TRP A 62 7.05 1.60 9.62
N ARG A 63 7.89 0.70 9.06
CA ARG A 63 7.61 0.08 7.75
C ARG A 63 6.39 -0.82 7.85
N LYS A 64 6.26 -1.62 8.90
CA LYS A 64 5.11 -2.51 9.08
C LYS A 64 3.82 -1.69 9.20
N GLU A 65 3.82 -0.70 10.08
CA GLU A 65 2.68 0.21 10.31
C GLU A 65 2.23 0.92 9.03
N LEU A 66 3.19 1.45 8.25
CA LEU A 66 2.91 2.11 6.97
C LEU A 66 2.14 1.19 6.00
N TYR A 67 2.58 -0.07 5.87
CA TYR A 67 1.95 -1.01 4.95
C TYR A 67 0.62 -1.55 5.50
N GLU A 68 0.50 -1.78 6.81
CA GLU A 68 -0.77 -2.17 7.44
C GLU A 68 -1.83 -1.08 7.26
N GLU A 69 -1.48 0.19 7.48
CA GLU A 69 -2.40 1.31 7.26
C GLU A 69 -2.76 1.48 5.77
N ALA A 70 -1.79 1.33 4.86
CA ALA A 70 -2.06 1.41 3.42
C ALA A 70 -3.04 0.33 2.95
N VAL A 71 -2.80 -0.92 3.36
CA VAL A 71 -3.68 -2.06 3.08
C VAL A 71 -5.04 -1.88 3.73
N GLY A 72 -5.09 -1.41 4.98
CA GLY A 72 -6.33 -1.13 5.70
C GLY A 72 -7.15 -0.04 5.02
N ALA A 73 -6.51 1.04 4.57
CA ALA A 73 -7.16 2.12 3.83
C ALA A 73 -7.72 1.63 2.49
N LEU A 74 -6.95 0.81 1.75
CA LEU A 74 -7.44 0.20 0.52
C LEU A 74 -8.63 -0.70 0.81
N HIS A 75 -8.54 -1.58 1.80
CA HIS A 75 -9.64 -2.48 2.18
C HIS A 75 -10.92 -1.72 2.56
N ALA A 76 -10.79 -0.64 3.32
CA ALA A 76 -11.90 0.24 3.68
C ALA A 76 -12.54 0.89 2.45
N ALA A 77 -11.72 1.38 1.50
CA ALA A 77 -12.19 1.96 0.25
C ALA A 77 -12.93 0.95 -0.66
N LEU A 78 -12.62 -0.33 -0.55
CA LEU A 78 -13.28 -1.41 -1.32
C LEU A 78 -14.54 -1.97 -0.66
N SER A 79 -14.78 -1.64 0.61
CA SER A 79 -15.93 -2.13 1.38
C SER A 79 -17.15 -1.20 1.28
N TYR A 80 -17.03 -0.09 0.54
CA TYR A 80 -18.09 0.86 0.19
C TYR A 80 -18.65 0.56 -1.20
#